data_AF-A0A929ZF18-F1
#
_entry.id   AF-A0A929ZF18-F1
#
_cell.length_a   1.000
_cell.length_b   1.000
_cell.length_c   1.000
_cell.angle_alpha   90.00
_cell.angle_beta   90.00
_cell.angle_gamma   90.00
#
_symmetry.space_group_name_H-M   'P 1'
#
loop_
_entity.id
_entity.type
_entity.pdbx_description
1 polymer ?
#
loop_
_entity_poly.entity_id
_entity_poly.type
_entity_poly.pdbx_seq_one_letter_code
_entity_poly.pdbx_strand_id
1 'polypeptide(L)'
;MIGPLPSFDVALVLRVGGDVVYSHGDVDRVFPLASVTKPIVAWSVLVAVERGLISLDDPAGPEGATVRHLLAHASGLPFEGRRPVAAPEKRRIYSNEGFDILGEVIEAATGVGVAQWVRETVFEPLGMATADIPGSPAHAGVASASDVSLFGAELARPTLVCGPLAALAALSQFPTLAGVTPGYGRF
;
A
#
# COMPACT_ATOMS: atom_id res chain seq x y z
N MET A 1 14.56 24.04 -16.69
CA MET A 1 13.17 24.07 -17.19
C MET A 1 12.79 22.65 -17.56
N ILE A 2 11.74 22.13 -16.95
CA ILE A 2 11.15 20.84 -17.37
C ILE A 2 10.39 21.14 -18.67
N GLY A 3 10.60 20.35 -19.72
CA GLY A 3 9.95 20.55 -21.03
C GLY A 3 8.43 20.36 -20.98
N PRO A 4 7.70 20.61 -22.08
CA PRO A 4 6.25 20.43 -22.10
C PRO A 4 5.90 18.97 -21.83
N LEU A 5 5.04 18.75 -20.84
CA LEU A 5 4.50 17.43 -20.52
C LEU A 5 3.54 16.99 -21.65
N PRO A 6 3.48 15.69 -21.99
CA PRO A 6 2.56 15.18 -23.01
C PRO A 6 1.10 15.46 -22.64
N SER A 7 0.22 15.69 -23.65
CA SER A 7 -1.21 16.00 -23.46
C SER A 7 -2.02 14.75 -23.14
N PHE A 8 -1.80 14.19 -21.95
CA PHE A 8 -2.77 13.32 -21.31
C PHE A 8 -3.56 14.15 -20.29
N ASP A 9 -4.78 13.72 -19.94
CA ASP A 9 -5.46 14.24 -18.75
C ASP A 9 -4.61 13.88 -17.53
N VAL A 10 -3.73 14.79 -17.13
CA VAL A 10 -2.81 14.61 -16.00
C VAL A 10 -3.24 15.55 -14.89
N ALA A 11 -3.39 15.00 -13.70
CA ALA A 11 -3.44 15.74 -12.46
C ALA A 11 -2.10 15.59 -11.73
N LEU A 12 -1.53 16.69 -11.25
CA LEU A 12 -0.28 16.71 -10.51
C LEU A 12 -0.42 17.61 -9.29
N VAL A 13 0.11 17.14 -8.17
CA VAL A 13 0.29 17.93 -6.94
C VAL A 13 1.71 17.71 -6.42
N LEU A 14 2.44 18.79 -6.18
CA LEU A 14 3.75 18.77 -5.53
C LEU A 14 3.65 19.43 -4.16
N ARG A 15 4.05 18.69 -3.12
CA ARG A 15 4.17 19.20 -1.75
C ARG A 15 5.62 19.29 -1.31
N VAL A 16 5.96 20.38 -0.61
CA VAL A 16 7.25 20.56 0.06
C VAL A 16 6.98 21.10 1.46
N GLY A 17 7.50 20.43 2.50
CA GLY A 17 7.27 20.85 3.88
C GLY A 17 5.81 20.75 4.36
N GLY A 18 4.92 20.14 3.58
CA GLY A 18 3.47 20.02 3.84
C GLY A 18 2.62 20.92 2.93
N ASP A 19 3.21 21.98 2.40
CA ASP A 19 2.54 22.96 1.56
C ASP A 19 2.51 22.50 0.11
N VAL A 20 1.39 22.73 -0.58
CA VAL A 20 1.31 22.57 -2.04
C VAL A 20 2.07 23.71 -2.68
N VAL A 21 3.16 23.40 -3.38
CA VAL A 21 4.00 24.40 -4.07
C VAL A 21 3.77 24.44 -5.58
N TYR A 22 3.13 23.40 -6.14
CA TYR A 22 2.74 23.35 -7.54
C TYR A 22 1.57 22.39 -7.75
N SER A 23 0.65 22.75 -8.64
CA SER A 23 -0.40 21.85 -9.14
C SER A 23 -0.61 22.01 -10.65
N HIS A 24 -1.13 20.98 -11.30
CA HIS A 24 -1.47 20.98 -12.71
C HIS A 24 -2.69 20.08 -12.98
N GLY A 25 -3.55 20.49 -13.91
CA GLY A 25 -4.78 19.76 -14.26
C GLY A 25 -5.89 19.86 -13.21
N ASP A 26 -6.94 19.04 -13.38
CA ASP A 26 -8.00 18.87 -12.40
C ASP A 26 -7.54 17.91 -11.29
N VAL A 27 -7.03 18.49 -10.21
CA VAL A 27 -6.41 17.72 -9.11
C VAL A 27 -7.40 17.00 -8.21
N ASP A 28 -8.68 17.36 -8.29
CA ASP A 28 -9.76 16.76 -7.50
C ASP A 28 -10.53 15.68 -8.29
N ARG A 29 -10.26 15.55 -9.59
CA ARG A 29 -10.72 14.43 -10.40
C ARG A 29 -10.22 13.10 -9.82
N VAL A 30 -11.14 12.15 -9.69
CA VAL A 30 -10.83 10.79 -9.21
C VAL A 30 -10.29 9.91 -10.34
N PHE A 31 -9.19 9.20 -10.07
CA PHE A 31 -8.56 8.25 -10.97
C PHE A 31 -8.45 6.86 -10.33
N PRO A 32 -8.51 5.77 -11.12
CA PRO A 32 -8.08 4.45 -10.66
C PRO A 32 -6.59 4.46 -10.30
N LEU A 33 -6.27 3.99 -9.10
CA LEU A 33 -4.91 3.96 -8.57
C LEU A 33 -4.10 2.73 -9.01
N ALA A 34 -4.79 1.66 -9.43
CA ALA A 34 -4.15 0.37 -9.64
C ALA A 34 -3.26 0.00 -8.43
N SER A 35 -2.03 -0.44 -8.64
CA SER A 35 -1.11 -0.84 -7.57
C SER A 35 -0.67 0.28 -6.61
N VAL A 36 -0.99 1.55 -6.87
CA VAL A 36 -0.81 2.64 -5.86
C VAL A 36 -1.74 2.43 -4.65
N THR A 37 -2.73 1.55 -4.77
CA THR A 37 -3.56 1.05 -3.65
C THR A 37 -2.72 0.34 -2.56
N LYS A 38 -1.67 -0.40 -2.95
CA LYS A 38 -0.92 -1.26 -2.01
C LYS A 38 -0.23 -0.48 -0.91
N PRO A 39 0.51 0.61 -1.16
CA PRO A 39 1.07 1.43 -0.09
C PRO A 39 0.03 1.91 0.93
N ILE A 40 -1.16 2.32 0.47
CA ILE A 40 -2.25 2.76 1.35
C ILE A 40 -2.73 1.61 2.24
N VAL A 41 -3.01 0.44 1.65
CA VAL A 41 -3.45 -0.74 2.40
C VAL A 41 -2.35 -1.21 3.35
N ALA A 42 -1.09 -1.25 2.90
CA ALA A 42 0.04 -1.61 3.73
C ALA A 42 0.15 -0.69 4.96
N TRP A 43 -0.06 0.62 4.79
CA TRP A 43 -0.08 1.54 5.92
C TRP A 43 -1.22 1.24 6.90
N SER A 44 -2.42 0.91 6.41
CA SER A 44 -3.54 0.51 7.28
C SER A 44 -3.27 -0.79 8.05
N VAL A 45 -2.49 -1.71 7.48
CA VAL A 45 -2.01 -2.92 8.16
C VAL A 45 -1.04 -2.54 9.28
N LEU A 46 -0.13 -1.58 9.03
CA LEU A 46 0.76 -1.07 10.06
C LEU A 46 0.01 -0.31 11.16
N VAL A 47 -1.10 0.36 10.86
CA VAL A 47 -1.99 0.93 11.90
C VAL A 47 -2.58 -0.17 12.77
N ALA A 48 -2.97 -1.32 12.20
CA ALA A 48 -3.43 -2.47 12.98
C ALA A 48 -2.31 -3.06 13.87
N VAL A 49 -1.07 -3.09 13.37
CA VAL A 49 0.12 -3.47 14.16
C VAL A 49 0.38 -2.49 15.30
N GLU A 50 0.37 -1.19 15.02
CA GLU A 50 0.55 -0.12 16.03
C GLU A 50 -0.48 -0.24 17.16
N ARG A 51 -1.73 -0.57 16.81
CA ARG A 51 -2.84 -0.77 17.75
C ARG A 51 -2.81 -2.12 18.47
N GLY A 52 -1.84 -2.99 18.17
CA GLY A 52 -1.68 -4.31 18.79
C GLY A 52 -2.78 -5.31 18.41
N LEU A 53 -3.47 -5.09 17.29
CA LEU A 53 -4.55 -5.98 16.81
C LEU A 53 -3.99 -7.20 16.06
N ILE A 54 -2.83 -7.02 15.43
CA ILE A 54 -2.04 -8.05 14.75
C ILE A 54 -0.55 -7.77 14.95
N SER A 55 0.31 -8.74 14.68
CA SER A 55 1.75 -8.62 14.60
C SER A 55 2.25 -8.85 13.18
N LEU A 56 3.39 -8.24 12.83
CA LEU A 56 4.10 -8.53 11.58
C LEU A 56 4.52 -10.00 11.47
N ASP A 57 4.68 -10.67 12.60
CA ASP A 57 5.14 -12.06 12.67
C ASP A 57 3.97 -13.05 12.87
N ASP A 58 2.72 -12.56 12.86
CA ASP A 58 1.55 -13.44 12.90
C ASP A 58 1.48 -14.31 11.63
N PRO A 59 1.17 -15.61 11.75
CA PRO A 59 0.98 -16.49 10.61
C PRO A 59 -0.12 -15.97 9.67
N ALA A 60 0.19 -15.86 8.37
CA ALA A 60 -0.77 -15.42 7.37
C ALA A 60 -0.39 -15.93 5.96
N GLY A 61 -1.38 -16.44 5.23
CA GLY A 61 -1.19 -16.99 3.89
C GLY A 61 -0.68 -18.44 3.89
N PRO A 62 0.23 -18.82 2.97
CA PRO A 62 0.81 -20.17 2.92
C PRO A 62 1.47 -20.61 4.23
N GLU A 63 1.60 -21.92 4.43
CA GLU A 63 2.30 -22.48 5.60
C GLU A 63 3.71 -21.88 5.75
N GLY A 64 3.99 -21.37 6.95
CA GLY A 64 5.26 -20.70 7.29
C GLY A 64 5.36 -19.23 6.87
N ALA A 65 4.37 -18.66 6.16
CA ALA A 65 4.33 -17.23 5.86
C ALA A 65 3.70 -16.43 7.02
N THR A 66 4.00 -15.13 7.04
CA THR A 66 3.48 -14.17 8.03
C THR A 66 2.96 -12.90 7.36
N VAL A 67 2.31 -12.03 8.13
CA VAL A 67 1.90 -10.68 7.68
C VAL A 67 3.07 -9.93 7.01
N ARG A 68 4.27 -9.96 7.60
CA ARG A 68 5.50 -9.38 7.03
C ARG A 68 5.83 -9.94 5.65
N HIS A 69 5.67 -11.25 5.45
CA HIS A 69 5.92 -11.89 4.16
C HIS A 69 4.94 -11.42 3.08
N LEU A 70 3.67 -11.26 3.42
CA LEU A 70 2.65 -10.75 2.50
C LEU A 70 2.96 -9.31 2.09
N LEU A 71 3.22 -8.43 3.07
CA LEU A 71 3.60 -7.02 2.85
C LEU A 71 4.87 -6.90 1.98
N ALA A 72 5.84 -7.79 2.18
CA ALA A 72 7.13 -7.75 1.49
C ALA A 72 7.16 -8.51 0.15
N HIS A 73 6.05 -9.10 -0.30
CA HIS A 73 5.99 -9.96 -1.48
C HIS A 73 6.97 -11.16 -1.39
N ALA A 74 7.11 -11.74 -0.20
CA ALA A 74 8.03 -12.82 0.14
C ALA A 74 7.32 -14.11 0.60
N SER A 75 5.99 -14.19 0.47
CA SER A 75 5.19 -15.34 0.89
C SER A 75 5.25 -16.55 -0.05
N GLY A 76 5.76 -16.37 -1.26
CA GLY A 76 5.78 -17.40 -2.30
C GLY A 76 4.46 -17.55 -3.06
N LEU A 77 3.48 -16.69 -2.81
CA LEU A 77 2.25 -16.59 -3.62
C LEU A 77 2.56 -16.04 -5.02
N PRO A 78 1.85 -16.52 -6.06
CA PRO A 78 1.92 -15.95 -7.40
C PRO A 78 1.30 -14.55 -7.46
N PHE A 79 1.34 -13.94 -8.64
CA PHE A 79 0.67 -12.65 -8.89
C PHE A 79 -0.83 -12.71 -8.55
N GLU A 80 -1.52 -13.74 -9.03
CA GLU A 80 -2.92 -14.07 -8.72
C GLU A 80 -3.03 -15.55 -8.34
N GLY A 81 -3.88 -15.88 -7.37
CA GLY A 81 -4.21 -17.26 -6.99
C GLY A 81 -3.59 -17.71 -5.67
N ARG A 82 -4.37 -18.48 -4.90
CA ARG A 82 -4.07 -18.94 -3.53
C ARG A 82 -3.00 -20.03 -3.42
N ARG A 83 -2.61 -20.68 -4.52
CA ARG A 83 -1.66 -21.80 -4.48
C ARG A 83 -0.22 -21.28 -4.53
N PRO A 84 0.60 -21.47 -3.48
CA PRO A 84 1.98 -21.00 -3.49
C PRO A 84 2.79 -21.68 -4.59
N VAL A 85 3.66 -20.91 -5.24
CA VAL A 85 4.58 -21.36 -6.30
C VAL A 85 6.02 -21.48 -5.79
N ALA A 86 6.28 -21.00 -4.57
CA ALA A 86 7.52 -21.18 -3.84
C ALA A 86 7.23 -21.22 -2.33
N ALA A 87 8.17 -21.72 -1.53
CA ALA A 87 8.12 -21.52 -0.09
C ALA A 87 8.39 -20.05 0.27
N PRO A 88 7.95 -19.57 1.44
CA PRO A 88 8.29 -18.24 1.94
C PRO A 88 9.81 -18.01 1.94
N GLU A 89 10.22 -16.77 1.69
CA GLU A 89 11.63 -16.33 1.64
C GLU A 89 12.52 -17.08 0.62
N LYS A 90 11.95 -17.70 -0.43
CA LYS A 90 12.76 -18.28 -1.52
C LYS A 90 12.98 -17.34 -2.69
N ARG A 91 11.99 -16.49 -2.97
CA ARG A 91 11.98 -15.52 -4.07
C ARG A 91 11.07 -14.36 -3.69
N ARG A 92 11.37 -13.17 -4.20
CA ARG A 92 10.42 -12.06 -4.18
C ARG A 92 9.50 -12.16 -5.39
N ILE A 93 8.20 -12.33 -5.12
CA ILE A 93 7.16 -12.51 -6.13
C ILE A 93 6.07 -11.49 -5.85
N TYR A 94 5.99 -10.46 -6.70
CA TYR A 94 4.95 -9.44 -6.60
C TYR A 94 3.56 -10.10 -6.70
N SER A 95 2.70 -9.84 -5.72
CA SER A 95 1.46 -10.60 -5.52
C SER A 95 0.30 -9.67 -5.17
N ASN A 96 -0.78 -9.75 -5.95
CA ASN A 96 -2.08 -9.17 -5.60
C ASN A 96 -2.75 -10.03 -4.53
N GLU A 97 -2.73 -11.35 -4.71
CA GLU A 97 -3.28 -12.31 -3.76
C GLU A 97 -2.76 -12.10 -2.34
N GLY A 98 -1.47 -11.78 -2.18
CA GLY A 98 -0.90 -11.48 -0.87
C GLY A 98 -1.58 -10.28 -0.18
N PHE A 99 -2.02 -9.29 -0.93
CA PHE A 99 -2.77 -8.13 -0.42
C PHE A 99 -4.25 -8.44 -0.18
N ASP A 100 -4.86 -9.32 -0.98
CA ASP A 100 -6.23 -9.80 -0.70
C ASP A 100 -6.28 -10.57 0.63
N ILE A 101 -5.29 -11.42 0.90
CA ILE A 101 -5.14 -12.10 2.19
C ILE A 101 -4.89 -11.10 3.33
N LEU A 102 -4.11 -10.03 3.11
CA LEU A 102 -3.97 -8.97 4.12
C LEU A 102 -5.31 -8.30 4.44
N GLY A 103 -6.19 -8.14 3.44
CA GLY A 103 -7.55 -7.66 3.68
C GLY A 103 -8.36 -8.60 4.58
N GLU A 104 -8.28 -9.91 4.34
CA GLU A 104 -8.91 -10.93 5.19
C GLU A 104 -8.34 -10.95 6.61
N VAL A 105 -7.02 -10.78 6.77
CA VAL A 105 -6.37 -10.69 8.08
C VAL A 105 -6.91 -9.49 8.87
N ILE A 106 -7.05 -8.34 8.22
CA ILE A 106 -7.64 -7.15 8.83
C ILE A 106 -9.09 -7.40 9.23
N GLU A 107 -9.90 -7.97 8.35
CA GLU A 107 -11.30 -8.26 8.65
C GLU A 107 -11.44 -9.24 9.81
N ALA A 108 -10.63 -10.29 9.85
CA ALA A 108 -10.63 -11.25 10.95
C ALA A 108 -10.21 -10.62 12.29
N ALA A 109 -9.23 -9.71 12.29
CA ALA A 109 -8.73 -9.08 13.51
C ALA A 109 -9.62 -7.95 14.04
N THR A 110 -10.33 -7.26 13.15
CA THR A 110 -11.07 -6.02 13.48
C THR A 110 -12.58 -6.20 13.47
N GLY A 111 -13.10 -7.22 12.78
CA GLY A 111 -14.53 -7.40 12.52
C GLY A 111 -15.10 -6.45 11.47
N VAL A 112 -14.27 -5.62 10.82
CA VAL A 112 -14.70 -4.70 9.75
C VAL A 112 -13.96 -5.01 8.44
N GLY A 113 -14.66 -4.90 7.31
CA GLY A 113 -14.04 -5.14 6.01
C GLY A 113 -12.90 -4.16 5.71
N VAL A 114 -11.88 -4.62 4.96
CA VAL A 114 -10.66 -3.85 4.70
C VAL A 114 -10.90 -2.44 4.11
N ALA A 115 -11.91 -2.28 3.24
CA ALA A 115 -12.25 -0.97 2.67
C ALA A 115 -12.73 0.02 3.74
N GLN A 116 -13.55 -0.45 4.69
CA GLN A 116 -13.99 0.35 5.82
C GLN A 116 -12.82 0.65 6.77
N TRP A 117 -12.00 -0.36 7.07
CA TRP A 117 -10.80 -0.17 7.89
C TRP A 117 -9.88 0.90 7.33
N VAL A 118 -9.54 0.85 6.03
CA VAL A 118 -8.69 1.85 5.37
C VAL A 118 -9.34 3.23 5.42
N ARG A 119 -10.67 3.31 5.22
CA ARG A 119 -11.39 4.58 5.31
C ARG A 119 -11.24 5.22 6.68
N GLU A 120 -11.54 4.48 7.74
CA GLU A 120 -11.54 4.98 9.12
C GLU A 120 -10.13 5.22 9.69
N THR A 121 -9.13 4.50 9.19
CA THR A 121 -7.77 4.52 9.76
C THR A 121 -6.74 5.28 8.93
N VAL A 122 -7.02 5.53 7.65
CA VAL A 122 -6.12 6.26 6.73
C VAL A 122 -6.84 7.41 6.06
N PHE A 123 -7.97 7.19 5.37
CA PHE A 123 -8.58 8.25 4.56
C PHE A 123 -9.17 9.38 5.39
N GLU A 124 -10.03 9.07 6.37
CA GLU A 124 -10.66 10.08 7.22
C GLU A 124 -9.63 10.85 8.07
N PRO A 125 -8.66 10.20 8.74
CA PRO A 125 -7.64 10.92 9.52
C PRO A 125 -6.76 11.85 8.68
N LEU A 126 -6.48 11.49 7.42
CA LEU A 126 -5.66 12.30 6.51
C LEU A 126 -6.49 13.31 5.70
N GLY A 127 -7.82 13.25 5.77
CA GLY A 127 -8.71 14.10 4.98
C GLY A 127 -8.79 13.74 3.49
N MET A 128 -8.53 12.48 3.12
CA MET A 128 -8.61 11.98 1.74
C MET A 128 -10.08 11.72 1.34
N ALA A 129 -10.84 12.79 1.12
CA ALA A 129 -12.30 12.75 1.01
C ALA A 129 -12.85 12.10 -0.28
N THR A 130 -12.03 11.99 -1.32
CA THR A 130 -12.39 11.37 -2.61
C THR A 130 -11.92 9.92 -2.74
N ALA A 131 -11.13 9.45 -1.78
CA ALA A 131 -10.49 8.14 -1.83
C ALA A 131 -11.44 7.01 -1.42
N ASP A 132 -11.38 5.89 -2.14
CA ASP A 132 -12.12 4.67 -1.81
C ASP A 132 -11.41 3.41 -2.31
N ILE A 133 -11.81 2.23 -1.82
CA ILE A 133 -11.36 0.91 -2.30
C ILE A 133 -12.61 0.04 -2.60
N PRO A 134 -13.24 0.21 -3.78
CA PRO A 134 -14.47 -0.49 -4.16
C PRO A 134 -14.31 -2.00 -4.47
N GLY A 135 -13.11 -2.58 -4.26
CA GLY A 135 -12.82 -3.95 -4.63
C GLY A 135 -11.54 -4.47 -3.97
N SER A 136 -10.73 -5.21 -4.72
CA SER A 136 -9.48 -5.79 -4.19
C SER A 136 -8.58 -4.73 -3.53
N PRO A 137 -8.11 -4.95 -2.28
CA PRO A 137 -7.10 -4.11 -1.63
C PRO A 137 -5.76 -4.09 -2.37
N ALA A 138 -5.53 -4.97 -3.33
CA ALA A 138 -4.30 -4.97 -4.12
C ALA A 138 -4.28 -3.89 -5.20
N HIS A 139 -5.43 -3.50 -5.76
CA HIS A 139 -5.42 -2.67 -6.97
C HIS A 139 -6.68 -1.83 -7.24
N ALA A 140 -7.76 -1.99 -6.47
CA ALA A 140 -9.05 -1.37 -6.79
C ALA A 140 -9.19 0.06 -6.28
N GLY A 141 -8.19 0.61 -5.60
CA GLY A 141 -8.24 1.96 -5.06
C GLY A 141 -8.53 3.03 -6.11
N VAL A 142 -9.28 4.04 -5.70
CA VAL A 142 -9.55 5.25 -6.47
C VAL A 142 -9.25 6.45 -5.57
N ALA A 143 -8.66 7.52 -6.12
CA ALA A 143 -8.48 8.78 -5.41
C ALA A 143 -8.14 9.91 -6.39
N SER A 144 -8.28 11.14 -5.93
CA SER A 144 -7.76 12.32 -6.61
C SER A 144 -6.26 12.52 -6.37
N ALA A 145 -5.62 13.35 -7.20
CA ALA A 145 -4.21 13.71 -6.97
C ALA A 145 -4.03 14.52 -5.69
N SER A 146 -5.03 15.36 -5.35
CA SER A 146 -5.11 16.08 -4.08
C SER A 146 -5.02 15.11 -2.89
N ASP A 147 -5.79 14.04 -2.89
CA ASP A 147 -5.81 13.05 -1.81
C ASP A 147 -4.53 12.22 -1.73
N VAL A 148 -4.05 11.71 -2.87
CA VAL A 148 -2.79 10.94 -2.90
C VAL A 148 -1.63 11.79 -2.39
N SER A 149 -1.64 13.11 -2.62
CA SER A 149 -0.62 14.01 -2.08
C SER A 149 -0.63 14.11 -0.55
N LEU A 150 -1.78 13.92 0.10
CA LEU A 150 -1.91 13.90 1.57
C LEU A 150 -1.29 12.61 2.13
N PHE A 151 -1.55 11.47 1.49
CA PHE A 151 -0.87 10.22 1.84
C PHE A 151 0.65 10.31 1.62
N GLY A 152 1.10 10.98 0.54
CA GLY A 152 2.53 11.27 0.35
C GLY A 152 3.14 12.12 1.48
N ALA A 153 2.38 13.07 2.04
CA ALA A 153 2.80 13.85 3.19
C ALA A 153 2.90 13.02 4.48
N GLU A 154 1.96 12.09 4.68
CA GLU A 154 2.01 11.09 5.78
C GLU A 154 3.27 10.23 5.68
N LEU A 155 3.59 9.69 4.50
CA LEU A 155 4.82 8.90 4.32
C LEU A 155 6.09 9.70 4.61
N ALA A 156 6.10 11.00 4.32
CA ALA A 156 7.25 11.86 4.58
C ALA A 156 7.38 12.25 6.07
N ARG A 157 6.26 12.39 6.77
CA ARG A 157 6.19 12.71 8.21
C ARG A 157 5.05 11.92 8.86
N PRO A 158 5.33 10.67 9.27
CA PRO A 158 4.32 9.76 9.82
C PRO A 158 3.57 10.34 11.02
N THR A 159 2.25 10.22 10.99
CA THR A 159 1.35 10.61 12.08
C THR A 159 0.41 9.48 12.51
N LEU A 160 0.14 8.49 11.63
CA LEU A 160 -0.79 7.39 11.90
C LEU A 160 -0.12 6.19 12.57
N VAL A 161 1.20 6.08 12.48
CA VAL A 161 2.02 5.02 13.10
C VAL A 161 3.26 5.64 13.74
N CYS A 162 3.86 4.98 14.73
CA CYS A 162 5.04 5.51 15.39
C CYS A 162 6.26 5.57 14.47
N GLY A 163 7.18 6.50 14.76
CA GLY A 163 8.41 6.70 13.98
C GLY A 163 9.23 5.42 13.74
N PRO A 164 9.46 4.56 14.76
CA PRO A 164 10.14 3.28 14.57
C PRO A 164 9.43 2.33 13.59
N LEU A 165 8.10 2.22 13.65
CA LEU A 165 7.33 1.34 12.76
C LEU A 165 7.34 1.89 11.32
N ALA A 166 7.18 3.20 11.14
CA ALA A 166 7.32 3.85 9.84
C ALA A 166 8.72 3.66 9.24
N ALA A 167 9.78 3.82 10.05
CA ALA A 167 11.15 3.61 9.60
C ALA A 167 11.37 2.15 9.18
N LEU A 168 10.82 1.18 9.92
CA LEU A 168 10.87 -0.23 9.56
C LEU A 168 10.17 -0.50 8.21
N ALA A 169 9.01 0.12 7.97
CA ALA A 169 8.26 -0.01 6.73
C ALA A 169 9.02 0.50 5.49
N ALA A 170 9.91 1.49 5.68
CA ALA A 170 10.76 2.03 4.62
C ALA A 170 11.99 1.16 4.30
N LEU A 171 12.29 0.13 5.11
CA LEU A 171 13.40 -0.78 4.86
C LEU A 171 13.02 -1.90 3.89
N SER A 172 13.98 -2.33 3.08
CA SER A 172 13.85 -3.56 2.29
C SER A 172 13.80 -4.78 3.22
N GLN A 173 12.59 -5.27 3.47
CA GLN A 173 12.36 -6.51 4.21
C GLN A 173 12.86 -7.69 3.37
N PHE A 174 13.69 -8.58 3.93
CA PHE A 174 14.33 -9.70 3.20
C PHE A 174 15.22 -9.24 2.02
N PRO A 175 16.26 -8.43 2.27
CA PRO A 175 17.00 -7.72 1.21
C PRO A 175 17.82 -8.64 0.29
N THR A 176 18.06 -9.88 0.69
CA THR A 176 18.83 -10.86 -0.11
C THR A 176 17.96 -11.65 -1.10
N LEU A 177 16.63 -11.46 -1.09
CA LEU A 177 15.74 -12.18 -1.99
C LEU A 177 15.83 -11.63 -3.41
N ALA A 178 16.33 -12.48 -4.31
CA ALA A 178 16.22 -12.24 -5.74
C ALA A 178 14.76 -12.29 -6.20
N GLY A 179 14.40 -11.41 -7.13
CA GLY A 179 13.03 -11.25 -7.59
C GLY A 179 12.92 -10.65 -8.97
N VAL A 180 11.69 -10.63 -9.48
CA VAL A 180 11.33 -9.92 -10.71
C VAL A 180 10.14 -9.04 -10.40
N THR A 181 10.27 -7.75 -10.69
CA THR A 181 9.13 -6.83 -10.68
C THR A 181 8.62 -6.71 -12.12
N PRO A 182 7.35 -7.04 -12.41
CA PRO A 182 6.78 -6.87 -13.75
C PRO A 182 7.01 -5.43 -14.26
N GLY A 183 7.59 -5.31 -15.46
CA GLY A 183 7.92 -4.01 -16.07
C GLY A 183 9.24 -3.36 -15.63
N TYR A 184 9.90 -3.85 -14.57
CA TYR A 184 11.14 -3.25 -14.04
C TYR A 184 12.38 -4.18 -14.10
N GLY A 185 12.19 -5.50 -14.25
CA GLY A 185 13.29 -6.46 -14.44
C GLY A 185 13.67 -7.25 -13.20
N ARG A 186 14.85 -7.90 -13.25
CA ARG A 186 15.38 -8.77 -12.17
C ARG A 186 16.30 -7.99 -11.24
N PHE A 187 16.27 -8.32 -9.95
CA PHE A 187 17.19 -7.84 -8.92
C PHE A 187 17.58 -8.97 -7.97
#